data_AF-A0A7D9MHT3-F1
#
_entry.id   AF-A0A7D9MHT3-F1
#
_cell.length_a   1.000
_cell.length_b   1.000
_cell.length_c   1.000
_cell.angle_alpha   90.00
_cell.angle_beta   90.00
_cell.angle_gamma   90.00
#
_symmetry.space_group_name_H-M   'P 1'
#
loop_
_entity.id
_entity.type
_entity.pdbx_description
1 polymer ?
#
loop_
_entity_poly.entity_id
_entity_poly.type
_entity_poly.pdbx_seq_one_letter_code
_entity_poly.pdbx_strand_id
1 'polypeptide(L)' 'CFMNSILQCLSHCWPLRDRMLSGDSLQYNRQSKMKGKLSIAFADLIKAMWLRNRTSTAVSPHSFKMQIQRFSPRFVGYE' A
#
# COMPACT_ATOMS: atom_id res chain seq x y z
N CYS A 1 -2.36 3.87 14.89
CA CYS A 1 -3.41 4.49 14.04
C CYS A 1 -2.82 5.33 12.90
N PHE A 2 -1.73 6.07 13.12
CA PHE A 2 -1.01 6.87 12.11
C PHE A 2 -0.95 6.26 10.70
N MET A 3 -0.43 5.04 10.57
CA MET A 3 -0.32 4.37 9.26
C MET A 3 -1.68 4.15 8.61
N ASN A 4 -2.69 3.72 9.36
CA ASN A 4 -4.02 3.46 8.82
C ASN A 4 -4.68 4.74 8.33
N SER A 5 -4.56 5.85 9.06
CA SER A 5 -5.09 7.15 8.64
C SER A 5 -4.48 7.59 7.31
N ILE A 6 -3.16 7.48 7.16
CA ILE A 6 -2.47 7.79 5.90
C ILE A 6 -2.92 6.86 4.77
N LEU A 7 -2.99 5.55 5.03
CA LEU A 7 -3.40 4.56 4.03
C LEU A 7 -4.84 4.80 3.55
N GLN A 8 -5.75 5.18 4.44
CA GLN A 8 -7.12 5.57 4.07
C GLN A 8 -7.12 6.87 3.26
N CYS A 9 -6.37 7.90 3.66
CA CYS A 9 -6.28 9.14 2.88
C CYS A 9 -5.75 8.87 1.46
N LEU A 10 -4.67 8.09 1.33
CA LEU A 10 -4.07 7.77 0.04
C LEU A 10 -4.96 6.86 -0.82
N SER A 11 -5.73 5.95 -0.23
CA SER A 11 -6.65 5.08 -0.96
C SER A 11 -7.80 5.86 -1.60
N HIS A 12 -8.14 7.02 -1.04
CA HIS A 12 -9.16 7.94 -1.55
C HIS A 12 -8.60 9.00 -2.52
N CYS A 13 -7.28 9.09 -2.72
CA CYS A 13 -6.70 9.94 -3.76
C CYS A 13 -6.91 9.31 -5.15
N TRP A 14 -7.91 9.77 -5.91
CA TRP A 14 -8.33 9.12 -7.17
C TRP A 14 -7.19 8.87 -8.17
N PRO A 15 -6.31 9.82 -8.49
CA PRO A 15 -5.23 9.58 -9.47
C PRO A 15 -4.24 8.51 -8.99
N LEU A 16 -3.99 8.45 -7.68
CA LEU A 16 -3.11 7.45 -7.09
C LEU A 16 -3.77 6.08 -7.07
N ARG A 17 -5.02 5.99 -6.62
CA ARG A 17 -5.81 4.77 -6.58
C ARG A 17 -5.90 4.14 -7.97
N ASP A 18 -6.27 4.92 -8.97
CA ASP A 18 -6.46 4.43 -10.34
C ASP A 18 -5.15 3.86 -10.91
N ARG A 19 -4.04 4.57 -10.72
CA ARG A 19 -2.70 4.09 -11.11
C ARG A 19 -2.28 2.82 -10.37
N MET A 20 -2.66 2.66 -9.10
CA MET A 20 -2.39 1.43 -8.34
C MET A 20 -3.25 0.25 -8.80
N LEU A 21 -4.48 0.51 -9.24
CA LEU A 21 -5.40 -0.50 -9.76
C LEU A 21 -5.06 -0.91 -11.20
N SER A 22 -4.58 0.00 -12.04
CA SER A 22 -4.23 -0.27 -13.44
C SER A 22 -3.00 -1.18 -13.61
N GLY A 23 -2.22 -1.39 -12.55
CA GLY A 23 -1.03 -2.27 -12.56
C GLY A 23 0.23 -1.61 -13.14
N ASP A 24 0.14 -0.35 -13.55
CA ASP A 24 1.24 0.40 -14.17
C ASP A 24 2.26 0.93 -13.13
N SER A 25 1.96 0.76 -11.85
CA SER A 25 2.80 1.14 -10.70
C SER A 25 4.17 0.44 -10.66
N LEU A 26 4.32 -0.69 -11.37
CA LEU A 26 5.55 -1.49 -11.43
C LEU A 26 6.58 -0.95 -12.43
N GLN A 27 6.15 -0.22 -13.47
CA GLN A 27 7.02 0.10 -14.61
C GLN A 27 8.11 1.12 -14.25
N TYR A 28 7.82 2.03 -13.34
CA TYR A 28 8.71 3.17 -13.05
C TYR A 28 9.73 2.91 -11.93
N ASN A 29 9.58 1.85 -11.15
CA ASN A 29 10.28 1.74 -9.86
C ASN A 29 11.30 0.57 -9.77
N ARG A 30 11.68 -0.02 -10.92
CA ARG A 30 12.63 -1.15 -10.96
C ARG A 30 14.06 -0.77 -10.55
N GLN A 31 14.45 0.49 -10.77
CA GLN A 31 15.79 0.99 -10.44
C GLN A 31 15.94 1.45 -8.98
N SER A 32 14.87 1.56 -8.20
CA SER A 32 14.99 2.01 -6.81
C SER A 32 15.60 0.93 -5.92
N LYS A 33 16.16 1.35 -4.77
CA LYS A 33 16.64 0.44 -3.71
C LYS A 33 15.56 -0.54 -3.24
N MET A 34 14.28 -0.19 -3.41
CA MET A 34 13.13 -1.03 -3.04
C MET A 34 12.67 -1.96 -4.16
N LYS A 35 13.19 -1.81 -5.40
CA LYS A 35 12.80 -2.59 -6.60
C LYS A 35 11.29 -2.67 -6.79
N GLY A 36 10.58 -1.58 -6.49
CA GLY A 36 9.12 -1.50 -6.54
C GLY A 36 8.36 -2.32 -5.50
N LYS A 37 9.01 -3.05 -4.58
CA LYS A 37 8.33 -3.94 -3.62
C LYS A 37 7.32 -3.22 -2.72
N LEU A 38 7.64 -2.00 -2.30
CA LEU A 38 6.72 -1.17 -1.52
C LEU A 38 5.49 -0.76 -2.34
N SER A 39 5.71 -0.35 -3.59
CA SER A 39 4.64 0.03 -4.52
C SER A 39 3.72 -1.16 -4.84
N ILE A 40 4.28 -2.36 -4.99
CA ILE A 40 3.53 -3.60 -5.21
C ILE A 40 2.65 -3.90 -3.99
N ALA A 41 3.24 -3.91 -2.79
CA ALA A 41 2.48 -4.17 -1.57
C ALA A 41 1.39 -3.12 -1.31
N PHE A 42 1.63 -1.87 -1.70
CA PHE A 42 0.60 -0.82 -1.65
C PHE A 42 -0.51 -1.07 -2.67
N ALA A 43 -0.17 -1.43 -3.92
CA ALA A 43 -1.15 -1.75 -4.94
C ALA A 43 -2.03 -2.94 -4.54
N ASP A 44 -1.45 -3.98 -3.96
CA ASP A 44 -2.20 -5.15 -3.45
C ASP A 44 -3.15 -4.75 -2.32
N LEU A 45 -2.71 -3.86 -1.43
CA LEU A 45 -3.56 -3.31 -0.38
C LEU A 45 -4.75 -2.50 -0.96
N ILE A 46 -4.50 -1.65 -1.96
CA ILE A 46 -5.55 -0.89 -2.65
C ILE A 46 -6.55 -1.82 -3.35
N LYS A 47 -6.08 -2.87 -4.03
CA LYS A 47 -6.96 -3.89 -4.63
C LYS A 47 -7.80 -4.59 -3.56
N ALA A 48 -7.20 -4.93 -2.42
CA ALA A 48 -7.92 -5.56 -1.31
C ALA A 48 -9.00 -4.63 -0.72
N MET A 49 -8.77 -3.31 -0.69
CA MET A 49 -9.76 -2.33 -0.21
C MET A 49 -10.90 -2.10 -1.20
N TRP A 50 -10.62 -2.02 -2.50
CA TRP A 50 -11.59 -1.52 -3.49
C TRP A 50 -12.19 -2.59 -4.41
N LEU A 51 -11.53 -3.73 -4.60
CA LEU A 51 -11.99 -4.79 -5.52
C LEU A 51 -12.59 -6.01 -4.81
N ARG A 52 -12.42 -6.15 -3.49
CA ARG A 52 -13.00 -7.29 -2.74
C ARG A 52 -14.50 -7.13 -2.60
N ASN A 53 -15.22 -8.25 -2.73
CA ASN A 53 -16.65 -8.32 -2.46
C ASN A 53 -16.92 -7.92 -1.01
N ARG A 54 -18.02 -7.18 -0.77
CA ARG A 54 -18.32 -6.43 0.48
C ARG A 54 -18.56 -7.28 1.73
N THR A 55 -18.17 -8.54 1.74
CA THR A 55 -18.38 -9.46 2.87
C THR A 55 -17.46 -9.17 4.05
N SER A 56 -16.37 -8.43 3.86
CA SER A 56 -15.47 -8.01 4.94
C SER A 56 -15.38 -6.48 5.01
N THR A 57 -15.65 -5.93 6.19
CA THR A 57 -15.66 -4.47 6.46
C THR A 57 -14.26 -3.90 6.73
N ALA A 58 -13.24 -4.75 6.85
CA ALA A 58 -11.89 -4.34 7.20
C ALA A 58 -10.83 -5.10 6.40
N VAL A 59 -9.73 -4.41 6.10
CA VAL A 59 -8.56 -4.98 5.41
C VAL A 59 -7.34 -4.79 6.30
N SER A 60 -6.59 -5.88 6.52
CA SER A 60 -5.33 -5.83 7.26
C SER A 60 -4.20 -5.27 6.39
N PRO A 61 -3.48 -4.22 6.82
CA PRO A 61 -2.33 -3.68 6.10
C PRO A 61 -1.02 -4.43 6.43
N HIS A 62 -1.06 -5.62 7.04
CA HIS A 62 0.11 -6.32 7.57
C HIS A 62 1.23 -6.50 6.53
N SER A 63 0.91 -6.97 5.33
CA SER A 63 1.90 -7.17 4.26
C SER A 63 2.58 -5.86 3.84
N PHE A 64 1.82 -4.76 3.78
CA PHE A 64 2.37 -3.43 3.51
C PHE A 64 3.27 -2.95 4.66
N LYS A 65 2.82 -3.12 5.92
CA LYS A 65 3.59 -2.79 7.12
C LYS A 65 4.96 -3.50 7.13
N MET A 66 4.99 -4.79 6.81
CA MET A 66 6.23 -5.56 6.71
C MET A 66 7.19 -5.01 5.65
N GLN A 67 6.68 -4.58 4.48
CA GLN A 67 7.53 -3.97 3.45
C GLN A 67 8.08 -2.62 3.88
N ILE A 68 7.25 -1.72 4.41
CA ILE A 68 7.71 -0.37 4.80
C ILE A 68 8.73 -0.43 5.95
N GLN A 69 8.53 -1.33 6.91
CA GLN A 69 9.46 -1.57 8.03
C GLN A 69 10.85 -2.01 7.59
N ARG A 70 10.93 -2.81 6.53
CA ARG A 70 12.21 -3.27 5.96
C ARG A 70 13.07 -2.12 5.41
N PHE A 71 12.43 -1.03 4.98
CA PHE A 71 13.12 0.10 4.36
C PHE A 71 13.22 1.33 5.25
N SER A 72 12.34 1.45 6.25
CA SER A 72 12.38 2.52 7.22
C SER A 72 12.10 1.95 8.63
N PRO A 73 13.17 1.74 9.42
CA PRO A 73 13.07 1.19 10.77
C PRO A 73 12.17 2.01 11.71
N ARG A 74 11.92 3.28 11.40
CA ARG A 74 11.00 4.15 12.17
C ARG A 74 9.56 3.61 12.20
N PHE A 75 9.18 2.76 11.25
CA PHE A 75 7.87 2.11 11.25
C PHE A 75 7.81 0.78 12.01
N VAL A 76 8.92 0.34 12.63
CA VAL A 76 9.00 -0.93 13.38
C VAL A 76 8.24 -0.86 14.71
N GLY A 77 8.24 0.32 15.35
CA GLY A 77 7.54 0.58 16.61
C GLY A 77 6.02 0.78 16.49
N TYR A 78 5.38 0.93 17.64
CA TYR A 78 3.94 1.23 17.79
C TYR A 78 3.67 2.68 18.23
N GLU A 79 4.69 3.55 18.18
CA GLU A 79 4.54 4.98 18.49
C GLU A 79 3.68 5.71 17.44
#